data_AF-A0A924XKL7-F1
#
_entry.id   AF-A0A924XKL7-F1
#
_cell.length_a   1.000
_cell.length_b   1.000
_cell.length_c   1.000
_cell.angle_alpha   90.00
_cell.angle_beta   90.00
_cell.angle_gamma   90.00
#
_symmetry.space_group_name_H-M   'P 1'
#
loop_
_entity.id
_entity.type
_entity.pdbx_description
1 polymer ?
#
loop_
_entity_poly.entity_id
_entity_poly.type
_entity_poly.pdbx_seq_one_letter_code
_entity_poly.pdbx_strand_id
1 'polypeptide(L)' 'MRVAVVDYGAGNLASASRALEAAAGHAGIAAEVTVTADPDRVAAAD' A
#
# COMPACT_ATOMS: atom_id res chain seq x y z
N MET A 1 8.55 -1.04 6.59
CA MET A 1 8.46 -1.22 5.14
C MET A 1 7.30 -0.37 4.62
N ARG A 2 7.52 0.54 3.69
CA ARG A 2 6.48 1.39 3.11
C ARG A 2 5.99 0.77 1.81
N VAL A 3 4.71 0.47 1.73
CA VAL A 3 4.07 -0.10 0.54
C VAL A 3 3.11 0.93 -0.03
N ALA A 4 3.42 1.40 -1.24
CA ALA A 4 2.53 2.29 -1.99
C ALA A 4 1.63 1.48 -2.92
N VAL A 5 0.31 1.65 -2.76
CA VAL A 5 -0.70 1.12 -3.69
C VAL A 5 -1.13 2.24 -4.62
N VAL A 6 -0.80 2.11 -5.91
CA VAL A 6 -1.06 3.17 -6.88
C VAL A 6 -2.52 3.13 -7.34
N ASP A 7 -3.29 4.16 -6.98
CA ASP A 7 -4.61 4.39 -7.57
C ASP A 7 -4.50 5.39 -8.71
N TYR A 8 -4.88 4.97 -9.92
CA TYR A 8 -4.92 5.81 -11.12
C TYR A 8 -6.31 6.43 -11.37
N GLY A 9 -7.19 6.45 -10.36
CA GLY A 9 -8.52 7.05 -10.41
C GLY A 9 -9.67 6.05 -10.44
N ALA A 10 -9.41 4.78 -10.12
CA ALA A 10 -10.42 3.73 -10.11
C ALA A 10 -11.23 3.69 -8.80
N GLY A 11 -10.66 4.18 -7.68
CA GLY A 11 -11.37 4.34 -6.41
C GLY A 11 -11.79 3.02 -5.74
N ASN A 12 -11.26 1.88 -6.18
CA ASN A 12 -11.72 0.54 -5.77
C ASN A 12 -10.63 -0.32 -5.09
N LEU A 13 -9.59 0.31 -4.53
CA LEU A 13 -8.41 -0.38 -3.98
C LEU A 13 -8.47 -0.66 -2.47
N ALA A 14 -9.61 -0.40 -1.82
CA ALA A 14 -9.78 -0.65 -0.38
C ALA A 14 -9.56 -2.12 0.01
N SER A 15 -9.95 -3.06 -0.85
CA SER A 15 -9.70 -4.50 -0.63
C SER A 15 -8.23 -4.86 -0.79
N ALA A 16 -7.54 -4.26 -1.76
CA ALA A 16 -6.11 -4.48 -1.99
C ALA A 16 -5.26 -3.98 -0.81
N SER A 17 -5.54 -2.78 -0.28
CA SER A 17 -4.85 -2.25 0.91
C SER A 17 -5.00 -3.18 2.11
N ARG A 18 -6.23 -3.59 2.41
CA ARG A 18 -6.50 -4.52 3.53
C ARG A 18 -5.82 -5.87 3.36
N ALA A 19 -5.78 -6.41 2.14
CA ALA A 19 -5.10 -7.67 1.87
C ALA A 19 -3.59 -7.58 2.14
N LEU A 20 -2.97 -6.47 1.74
CA LEU A 20 -1.55 -6.20 2.00
C LEU A 20 -1.26 -6.00 3.49
N GLU A 21 -2.09 -5.24 4.20
CA GLU A 21 -1.99 -5.08 5.65
C GLU A 21 -2.10 -6.43 6.37
N ALA A 22 -3.07 -7.27 5.99
CA ALA A 22 -3.22 -8.61 6.54
C ALA A 22 -2.01 -9.49 6.22
N ALA A 23 -1.49 -9.45 5.00
CA ALA A 23 -0.32 -10.23 4.60
C ALA A 23 0.93 -9.83 5.40
N ALA A 24 1.15 -8.53 5.59
CA ALA A 24 2.25 -8.02 6.42
C ALA A 24 2.14 -8.49 7.87
N GLY A 25 0.93 -8.46 8.44
CA GLY A 25 0.65 -9.00 9.76
C GLY A 25 0.97 -10.48 9.88
N HIS A 26 0.53 -11.31 8.92
CA HIS A 26 0.85 -12.75 8.90
C HIS A 26 2.35 -13.04 8.74
N ALA A 27 3.06 -12.19 7.99
CA ALA A 27 4.50 -12.33 7.77
C ALA A 27 5.35 -11.75 8.93
N GLY A 28 4.73 -11.12 9.93
CA GLY A 28 5.45 -10.41 11.00
C GLY A 28 6.23 -9.19 10.50
N ILE A 29 5.85 -8.63 9.35
CA ILE A 29 6.50 -7.47 8.74
C ILE A 29 5.79 -6.21 9.23
N ALA A 30 6.54 -5.29 9.83
CA ALA A 30 6.05 -3.95 10.11
C ALA A 30 5.95 -3.15 8.79
N ALA A 31 4.81 -3.25 8.12
CA ALA A 31 4.51 -2.54 6.89
C ALA A 31 3.47 -1.43 7.09
N GLU A 32 3.68 -0.30 6.44
CA GLU A 32 2.71 0.78 6.30
C GLU A 32 2.21 0.78 4.86
N VAL A 33 0.92 0.51 4.68
CA VAL A 33 0.29 0.47 3.35
C VAL A 33 -0.46 1.77 3.12
N THR A 34 -0.14 2.47 2.02
CA THR A 34 -0.79 3.73 1.64
C THR A 34 -1.30 3.66 0.21
N VAL A 35 -2.59 3.97 0.02
CA VAL A 35 -3.14 4.20 -1.32
C VAL A 35 -2.82 5.63 -1.76
N THR A 36 -2.19 5.80 -2.91
CA THR A 36 -1.78 7.13 -3.38
C THR A 36 -1.63 7.21 -4.90
N ALA A 37 -1.79 8.41 -5.44
CA ALA A 37 -1.43 8.77 -6.81
C ALA A 37 -0.17 9.67 -6.86
N ASP A 38 0.43 9.94 -5.69
CA ASP A 38 1.57 10.83 -5.53
C ASP A 38 2.87 10.10 -5.94
N PRO A 39 3.55 10.52 -7.02
CA PRO A 39 4.76 9.86 -7.50
C PRO A 39 5.91 9.93 -6.50
N ASP A 40 5.97 10.98 -5.66
CA ASP A 40 7.03 11.12 -4.66
C ASP A 40 6.87 10.08 -3.55
N ARG A 41 5.63 9.76 -3.16
CA ARG A 41 5.34 8.68 -2.20
C ARG A 41 5.64 7.30 -2.76
N VAL A 42 5.40 7.09 -4.06
CA VAL A 42 5.74 5.85 -4.74
C VAL A 42 7.25 5.67 -4.82
N ALA A 43 7.98 6.72 -5.20
CA ALA A 43 9.44 6.70 -5.27
C ALA A 43 10.09 6.51 -3.89
N ALA A 44 9.44 6.98 -2.83
CA ALA A 44 9.89 6.79 -1.46
C ALA A 44 9.49 5.45 -0.84
N ALA A 45 8.69 4.61 -1.51
CA ALA A 45 8.34 3.28 -0.99
C ALA A 45 9.56 2.35 -0.95
N ASP A 46 9.48 1.30 -0.13
CA ASP A 46 10.56 0.31 0.02
C ASP A 46 10.46 -0.85 -1.00
#